data_AF-A0A931U4M1-F1
#
_entry.id   AF-A0A931U4M1-F1
#
_cell.length_a   1.000
_cell.length_b   1.000
_cell.length_c   1.000
_cell.angle_alpha   90.00
_cell.angle_beta   90.00
_cell.angle_gamma   90.00
#
_symmetry.space_group_name_H-M   'P 1'
#
loop_
_entity.id
_entity.type
_entity.pdbx_description
1 polymer ?
#
loop_
_entity_poly.entity_id
_entity_poly.type
_entity_poly.pdbx_seq_one_letter_code
_entity_poly.pdbx_strand_id
1 'polypeptide(L)'
;MPLVDEPVLLAAVVGLIGVSWGGIQPATSGLAGDIFGRRALGTVLGWVFFVQNILGAMAAVFGGAVHDWLRSYDPAFLLSGALLLAGALMTAAIAGPARGAEPAR
;
A
#
# COMPACT_ATOMS: atom_id res chain seq x y z
N MET A 1 10.61 9.18 20.52
CA MET A 1 11.22 7.89 20.12
C MET A 1 12.36 8.26 19.20
N PRO A 2 13.62 7.87 19.47
CA PRO A 2 14.77 8.43 18.76
C PRO A 2 14.74 8.23 17.23
N LEU A 3 13.93 7.31 16.69
CA LEU A 3 13.71 7.16 15.24
C LEU A 3 12.77 8.21 14.61
N VAL A 4 11.79 8.73 15.37
CA VAL A 4 10.81 9.71 14.89
C VAL A 4 11.30 11.14 15.14
N ASP A 5 12.21 11.29 16.10
CA ASP A 5 12.84 12.56 16.46
C ASP A 5 13.92 13.00 15.44
N GLU A 6 14.37 12.07 14.57
CA GLU A 6 15.34 12.34 13.51
C GLU A 6 14.64 12.84 12.23
N PRO A 7 14.72 14.15 11.91
CA PRO A 7 14.03 14.72 10.77
C PRO A 7 14.45 14.09 9.43
N VAL A 8 15.67 13.53 9.38
CA VAL A 8 16.20 12.81 8.22
C VAL A 8 15.44 11.51 7.95
N LEU A 9 15.11 10.74 9.00
CA LEU A 9 14.37 9.48 8.86
C LEU A 9 12.93 9.74 8.41
N LEU A 10 12.29 10.76 8.98
CA LEU A 10 10.96 11.20 8.53
C LEU A 10 10.98 11.65 7.07
N ALA A 11 11.96 12.47 6.68
CA ALA A 11 12.09 12.92 5.29
C ALA A 11 12.32 11.74 4.32
N ALA A 12 13.13 10.74 4.70
CA ALA A 12 13.37 9.55 3.90
C ALA A 12 12.10 8.71 3.72
N VAL A 13 11.34 8.46 4.81
CA VAL A 13 10.08 7.70 4.74
C VAL A 13 9.04 8.45 3.90
N VAL A 14 8.86 9.75 4.11
CA VAL A 14 7.92 10.56 3.34
C VAL A 14 8.31 10.61 1.87
N GLY A 15 9.60 10.76 1.56
CA GLY A 15 10.10 10.70 0.18
C GLY A 15 9.80 9.37 -0.49
N LEU A 16 10.04 8.26 0.21
CA LEU A 16 9.75 6.92 -0.30
C LEU A 16 8.24 6.71 -0.54
N ILE A 17 7.40 7.18 0.37
CA ILE A 17 5.94 7.15 0.22
C ILE A 17 5.53 7.96 -1.01
N GLY A 18 6.06 9.18 -1.16
CA GLY A 18 5.73 10.07 -2.27
C GLY A 18 6.07 9.46 -3.64
N VAL A 19 7.25 8.85 -3.77
CA VAL A 19 7.65 8.15 -5.00
C VAL A 19 6.76 6.94 -5.26
N SER A 20 6.46 6.16 -4.22
CA SER A 20 5.64 4.94 -4.34
C SER A 20 4.19 5.26 -4.72
N TRP A 21 3.65 6.36 -4.20
CA TRP A 21 2.24 6.72 -4.39
C TRP A 21 1.89 7.02 -5.85
N GLY A 22 2.79 7.65 -6.60
CA GLY A 22 2.54 7.99 -8.01
C GLY A 22 2.38 6.77 -8.93
N GLY A 23 3.06 5.66 -8.62
CA GLY A 23 3.07 4.46 -9.46
C GLY A 23 1.92 3.48 -9.19
N ILE A 24 1.31 3.51 -8.02
CA ILE A 24 0.28 2.54 -7.61
C ILE A 24 -0.97 2.63 -8.50
N GLN A 25 -1.40 3.84 -8.86
CA GLN A 25 -2.63 4.04 -9.60
C GLN A 25 -2.61 3.46 -11.04
N PRO A 26 -1.59 3.75 -11.88
CA PRO A 26 -1.49 3.14 -13.21
C PRO A 26 -1.19 1.63 -13.16
N ALA A 27 -0.42 1.17 -12.17
CA ALA A 27 -0.15 -0.26 -11.99
C ALA A 27 -1.44 -1.05 -11.67
N THR A 28 -2.28 -0.50 -10.78
CA THR A 28 -3.54 -1.14 -10.38
C THR A 28 -4.54 -1.19 -11.53
N SER A 29 -4.70 -0.10 -12.28
CA SER A 29 -5.61 -0.06 -13.42
C SER A 29 -5.13 -0.90 -14.59
N GLY A 30 -3.82 -0.95 -14.87
CA GLY A 30 -3.22 -1.84 -15.87
C GLY A 30 -3.47 -3.31 -15.53
N LEU A 31 -3.13 -3.73 -14.31
CA LEU A 31 -3.32 -5.10 -13.85
C LEU A 31 -4.80 -5.52 -13.84
N ALA A 32 -5.69 -4.64 -13.38
CA ALA A 32 -7.14 -4.90 -13.41
C ALA A 32 -7.65 -5.04 -14.86
N GLY A 33 -7.08 -4.26 -15.79
CA GLY A 33 -7.43 -4.32 -17.21
C GLY A 33 -6.97 -5.62 -17.87
N ASP A 34 -5.79 -6.10 -17.52
CA ASP A 34 -5.22 -7.35 -18.04
C ASP A 34 -5.96 -8.59 -17.50
N ILE A 35 -6.36 -8.58 -16.22
CA ILE A 35 -7.02 -9.72 -15.57
C ILE A 35 -8.53 -9.76 -15.87
N PHE A 36 -9.24 -8.63 -15.76
CA PHE A 36 -10.71 -8.58 -15.80
C PHE A 36 -11.26 -7.98 -17.10
N GLY A 37 -10.39 -7.44 -17.95
CA GLY A 37 -10.78 -6.79 -19.20
C GLY A 37 -11.33 -5.37 -18.99
N ARG A 38 -11.16 -4.54 -20.03
CA ARG A 38 -11.48 -3.10 -20.00
C ARG A 38 -12.97 -2.78 -19.74
N ARG A 39 -13.90 -3.69 -20.03
CA ARG A 39 -15.35 -3.48 -19.84
C ARG A 39 -15.78 -3.52 -18.38
N ALA A 40 -15.12 -4.34 -17.55
CA ALA A 40 -15.45 -4.48 -16.13
C ALA A 40 -14.58 -3.58 -15.22
N LEU A 41 -13.64 -2.84 -15.80
CA LEU A 41 -12.62 -2.08 -15.07
C LEU A 41 -13.23 -1.10 -14.06
N GLY A 42 -14.26 -0.36 -14.46
CA GLY A 42 -14.92 0.61 -13.58
C GLY A 42 -15.57 -0.03 -12.36
N THR A 43 -16.20 -1.20 -12.53
CA THR A 43 -16.82 -1.94 -11.44
C THR A 43 -15.78 -2.55 -10.50
N VAL A 44 -14.71 -3.14 -11.05
CA VAL A 44 -13.62 -3.74 -10.26
C VAL A 44 -12.90 -2.66 -9.45
N LEU A 45 -12.48 -1.57 -10.09
CA LEU A 45 -11.82 -0.47 -9.39
C LEU A 45 -12.76 0.18 -8.36
N GLY A 46 -14.06 0.31 -8.67
CA GLY A 46 -15.05 0.80 -7.71
C GLY A 46 -15.11 -0.06 -6.44
N TRP A 47 -15.13 -1.39 -6.57
CA TRP A 47 -15.08 -2.29 -5.43
C TRP A 47 -13.76 -2.20 -4.66
N VAL A 48 -12.63 -2.11 -5.36
CA VAL A 48 -11.32 -1.93 -4.73
C VAL A 48 -11.30 -0.65 -3.88
N PHE A 49 -11.73 0.47 -4.45
CA PHE A 49 -11.80 1.74 -3.73
C PHE A 49 -12.74 1.68 -2.53
N PHE A 50 -13.88 1.03 -2.67
CA PHE A 50 -14.82 0.86 -1.55
C PHE A 50 -14.16 0.12 -0.38
N VAL A 51 -13.52 -1.03 -0.64
CA VAL A 51 -12.82 -1.82 0.38
C VAL A 51 -11.67 -1.02 0.99
N GLN A 52 -10.90 -0.28 0.18
CA GLN A 52 -9.82 0.57 0.70
C GLN A 52 -10.31 1.64 1.66
N ASN A 53 -11.42 2.33 1.35
CA ASN A 53 -11.96 3.36 2.23
C ASN A 53 -12.48 2.77 3.55
N ILE A 54 -13.12 1.60 3.51
CA ILE A 54 -13.53 0.89 4.72
C ILE A 54 -12.31 0.55 5.58
N LEU A 55 -11.27 -0.04 4.96
CA LEU A 55 -10.06 -0.42 5.68
C LEU A 55 -9.35 0.81 6.26
N GLY A 56 -9.31 1.93 5.52
CA GLY A 56 -8.76 3.20 6.01
C GLY A 56 -9.51 3.73 7.22
N ALA A 57 -10.84 3.69 7.20
CA ALA A 57 -11.66 4.07 8.36
C ALA A 57 -11.40 3.15 9.56
N MET A 58 -11.34 1.84 9.34
CA MET A 58 -11.01 0.87 10.38
C MET A 58 -9.61 1.11 10.96
N ALA A 59 -8.62 1.38 10.12
CA ALA A 59 -7.24 1.65 10.52
C ALA A 59 -7.13 2.94 11.35
N ALA A 60 -7.87 3.99 10.99
CA ALA A 60 -7.90 5.23 11.76
C ALA A 60 -8.49 5.01 13.16
N VAL A 61 -9.62 4.29 13.26
CA VAL A 61 -10.25 3.96 14.55
C VAL A 61 -9.34 3.05 15.38
N PHE A 62 -8.72 2.05 14.76
CA PHE A 62 -7.80 1.14 15.43
C PHE A 62 -6.55 1.87 15.92
N GLY A 63 -5.97 2.75 15.11
CA GLY A 63 -4.80 3.56 15.51
C GLY A 63 -5.10 4.47 16.70
N GLY A 64 -6.29 5.09 16.71
CA GLY A 64 -6.78 5.86 17.86
C GLY A 64 -6.95 5.00 19.11
N ALA A 65 -7.60 3.83 18.98
CA ALA A 65 -7.78 2.91 20.10
C ALA A 65 -6.44 2.39 20.65
N VAL A 66 -5.47 2.04 19.79
CA VAL A 66 -4.13 1.62 20.25
C VAL A 66 -3.45 2.75 21.03
N HIS A 67 -3.60 3.99 20.58
CA HIS A 67 -3.07 5.15 21.28
C HIS A 67 -3.74 5.38 22.63
N ASP A 68 -5.07 5.27 22.71
CA ASP A 68 -5.83 5.47 23.95
C ASP A 68 -5.44 4.46 25.05
N TRP A 69 -5.14 3.21 24.66
CA TRP A 69 -4.80 2.14 25.59
C TRP A 69 -3.32 2.15 26.02
N LEU A 70 -2.39 2.43 25.09
CA LEU A 70 -0.94 2.38 25.37
C LEU A 70 -0.33 3.76 25.66
N ARG A 71 -1.10 4.85 25.50
CA ARG A 71 -0.66 6.26 25.59
C ARG A 71 0.55 6.60 24.73
N SER A 72 0.83 5.79 23.71
CA SER A 72 1.95 5.95 22.80
C SER A 72 1.58 5.42 21.41
N TYR A 73 2.07 6.09 20.37
CA TYR A 73 1.91 5.66 18.96
C TYR A 73 2.98 4.65 18.52
N ASP A 74 4.01 4.47 19.34
CA ASP A 74 5.11 3.53 19.15
C ASP A 74 4.68 2.13 18.67
N PRO A 75 3.75 1.43 19.34
CA PRO A 75 3.27 0.12 18.90
C PRO A 75 2.51 0.19 17.56
N ALA A 76 1.78 1.28 17.30
CA ALA A 76 1.04 1.45 16.05
C ALA A 76 1.98 1.62 14.85
N PHE A 77 3.08 2.36 15.00
CA PHE A 77 4.11 2.51 13.97
C PHE A 77 4.88 1.21 13.73
N LEU A 78 5.27 0.50 14.79
CA LEU A 78 5.94 -0.80 14.68
C LEU A 78 5.07 -1.83 13.96
N LEU A 79 3.79 -1.90 14.33
CA LEU A 79 2.82 -2.77 13.67
C LEU A 79 2.64 -2.40 12.20
N SER A 80 2.54 -1.11 11.89
CA SER A 80 2.42 -0.62 10.51
C SER A 80 3.65 -0.99 9.68
N GLY A 81 4.86 -0.85 10.23
CA GLY A 81 6.10 -1.28 9.59
C GLY A 81 6.15 -2.79 9.35
N ALA A 82 5.74 -3.60 10.33
CA ALA A 82 5.67 -5.05 10.19
C ALA A 82 4.67 -5.48 9.11
N LEU A 83 3.50 -4.85 9.04
CA LEU A 83 2.50 -5.06 8.00
C LEU A 83 3.03 -4.69 6.61
N LEU A 84 3.76 -3.58 6.51
CA LEU A 84 4.40 -3.16 5.26
C LEU A 84 5.44 -4.17 4.78
N LEU A 85 6.27 -4.69 5.68
CA LEU A 85 7.24 -5.75 5.37
C LEU A 85 6.55 -7.04 4.94
N ALA A 86 5.50 -7.46 5.66
CA ALA A 86 4.72 -8.63 5.29
C ALA A 86 4.08 -8.47 3.89
N GLY A 87 3.49 -7.31 3.61
CA GLY A 87 2.93 -6.99 2.30
C GLY A 87 3.99 -6.96 1.19
N ALA A 88 5.16 -6.40 1.46
CA ALA A 88 6.29 -6.40 0.53
C ALA A 88 6.77 -7.83 0.22
N LEU A 89 6.86 -8.70 1.24
CA LEU A 89 7.21 -10.11 1.07
C LEU A 89 6.15 -10.87 0.27
N MET A 90 4.86 -10.65 0.57
CA MET A 90 3.77 -11.25 -0.21
C MET A 90 3.81 -10.80 -1.66
N THR A 91 4.04 -9.51 -1.90
CA THR A 91 4.15 -8.95 -3.25
C THR A 91 5.36 -9.50 -4.00
N ALA A 92 6.50 -9.64 -3.32
CA ALA A 92 7.70 -10.26 -3.90
C ALA A 92 7.51 -11.77 -4.17
N ALA A 93 6.70 -12.46 -3.37
CA ALA A 93 6.36 -13.86 -3.57
C ALA A 93 5.38 -14.07 -4.74
N ILE A 94 4.61 -13.05 -5.11
CA ILE A 94 3.79 -13.07 -6.33
C ILE A 94 4.74 -12.91 -7.53
N ALA A 95 5.17 -14.05 -8.09
CA ALA A 95 5.90 -14.07 -9.35
C ALA A 95 5.02 -13.48 -10.46
N GLY A 96 5.35 -12.28 -10.93
CA GLY A 96 4.69 -11.70 -12.10
C GLY A 96 4.94 -12.55 -13.35
N PRO A 97 3.96 -12.66 -14.29
CA PRO A 97 4.19 -13.27 -15.58
C PRO A 97 5.43 -12.64 -16.21
N ALA A 98 6.37 -13.49 -16.66
CA ALA A 98 7.49 -13.04 -17.48
C ALA A 98 6.92 -12.10 -18.54
N ARG A 99 7.36 -10.82 -18.52
CA ARG A 99 7.01 -9.83 -19.55
C ARG A 99 7.11 -10.54 -20.88
N GLY A 100 5.97 -10.77 -21.52
CA GLY A 100 5.90 -11.46 -22.79
C GLY A 100 6.87 -10.78 -23.72
N ALA A 101 7.79 -11.57 -24.26
CA ALA A 101 8.60 -11.16 -25.38
C ALA A 101 7.65 -10.63 -26.46
N GLU A 102 7.74 -9.35 -26.77
CA GLU A 102 7.31 -8.85 -28.06
C GLU A 102 8.57 -8.75 -28.92
N PRO A 103 8.96 -9.81 -29.67
CA PRO A 103 9.90 -9.63 -30.75
C PRO A 103 9.20 -8.78 -31.81
N ALA A 104 9.72 -7.57 -32.02
CA ALA A 104 9.32 -6.69 -33.11
C ALA A 104 9.18 -7.49 -34.42
N ARG A 105 7.97 -7.51 -34.97
CA ARG A 105 7.68 -7.84 -36.37
C ARG A 105 6.64 -6.88 -36.89
#